data_AF-A0A813R2C8-F1
#
_entry.id   AF-A0A813R2C8-F1
#
_cell.length_a   1.000
_cell.length_b   1.000
_cell.length_c   1.000
_cell.angle_alpha   90.00
_cell.angle_beta   90.00
_cell.angle_gamma   90.00
#
_symmetry.space_group_name_H-M   'P 1'
#
loop_
_entity.id
_entity.type
_entity.pdbx_description
1 polymer ?
#
loop_
_entity_poly.entity_id
_entity_poly.type
_entity_poly.pdbx_seq_one_letter_code
_entity_poly.pdbx_strand_id
1 'polypeptide(L)'
;MSNLPTTFLTHSQRVCRLYKALFALARREEWPNRLNYRQRMVEYRARFDANKNIQDLMKAKRLLIAGEEELKKAMYWHTENFNFPESPSGIAEGRYPTPDDSALDAWHPLEKAQYPTYFATREKRKKAYMEWYLKRYGIPDPPMM
;
A
#
# COMPACT_ATOMS: atom_id res chain seq x y z
N MET A 1 -11.06 -3.52 1.14
CA MET A 1 -11.16 -2.05 1.05
C MET A 1 -10.89 -1.64 -0.39
N SER A 2 -11.83 -0.98 -1.05
CA SER A 2 -11.60 -0.41 -2.38
C SER A 2 -10.52 0.67 -2.26
N ASN A 3 -9.40 0.50 -2.96
CA ASN A 3 -8.31 1.49 -3.02
C ASN A 3 -8.71 2.69 -3.90
N LEU A 4 -9.82 3.35 -3.56
CA LEU A 4 -10.20 4.59 -4.22
C LEU A 4 -9.31 5.71 -3.64
N PRO A 5 -8.46 6.37 -4.46
CA PRO A 5 -7.68 7.49 -3.97
C PRO A 5 -8.65 8.60 -3.53
N THR A 6 -8.69 8.88 -2.24
CA THR A 6 -9.52 9.92 -1.62
C THR A 6 -9.09 11.34 -2.04
N THR A 7 -7.90 11.50 -2.60
CA THR A 7 -7.34 12.79 -3.03
C THR A 7 -6.54 12.64 -4.33
N PHE A 8 -6.51 13.72 -5.13
CA PHE A 8 -5.67 13.79 -6.32
C PHE A 8 -4.18 13.84 -5.94
N LEU A 9 -3.34 13.16 -6.71
CA LEU A 9 -1.89 13.19 -6.47
C LEU A 9 -1.31 14.54 -6.89
N THR A 10 -0.60 15.15 -5.96
CA THR A 10 0.21 16.35 -6.23
C THR A 10 1.37 16.03 -7.16
N HIS A 11 1.91 17.06 -7.83
CA HIS A 11 3.06 16.90 -8.71
C HIS A 11 4.27 16.29 -7.98
N SER A 12 4.59 16.77 -6.78
CA SER A 12 5.70 16.25 -5.97
C SER A 12 5.51 14.76 -5.61
N GLN A 13 4.30 14.35 -5.22
CA GLN A 13 3.99 12.95 -4.96
C GLN A 13 4.18 12.07 -6.19
N ARG A 14 3.80 12.55 -7.39
CA ARG A 14 4.03 11.83 -8.64
C ARG A 14 5.53 11.68 -8.95
N VAL A 15 6.31 12.74 -8.77
CA VAL A 15 7.79 12.67 -8.89
C VAL A 15 8.36 11.64 -7.93
N CYS A 16 7.96 11.64 -6.66
CA CYS A 16 8.43 10.66 -5.68
C CYS A 16 8.04 9.22 -6.03
N ARG A 17 6.85 9.01 -6.60
CA ARG A 17 6.42 7.69 -7.08
C ARG A 17 7.24 7.21 -8.26
N LEU A 18 7.49 8.08 -9.25
CA LEU A 18 8.36 7.80 -10.38
C LEU A 18 9.78 7.44 -9.92
N TYR A 19 10.34 8.24 -9.00
CA TYR A 19 11.65 7.98 -8.40
C TYR A 19 11.72 6.60 -7.71
N LYS A 20 10.72 6.27 -6.88
CA LYS A 20 10.63 4.95 -6.23
C LYS A 20 10.47 3.81 -7.25
N ALA A 21 9.72 4.03 -8.32
CA ALA A 21 9.50 3.02 -9.37
C ALA A 21 10.78 2.73 -10.17
N LEU A 22 11.58 3.75 -10.49
CA LEU A 22 12.89 3.57 -11.13
C LEU A 22 13.86 2.76 -10.27
N PHE A 23 13.77 2.89 -8.95
CA PHE A 23 14.60 2.11 -8.03
C PHE A 23 14.18 0.64 -7.99
N ALA A 24 12.89 0.36 -8.14
CA ALA A 24 12.39 -1.01 -8.32
C ALA A 24 12.83 -1.58 -9.67
N LEU A 25 12.80 -0.78 -10.74
CA LEU A 25 13.30 -1.15 -12.05
C LEU A 25 14.81 -1.48 -12.02
N ALA A 26 15.63 -0.62 -11.41
CA ALA A 26 17.07 -0.86 -11.28
C ALA A 26 17.36 -2.18 -10.56
N ARG A 27 16.60 -2.47 -9.49
CA ARG A 27 16.76 -3.71 -8.73
C ARG A 27 16.43 -4.93 -9.57
N ARG A 28 15.40 -4.82 -10.42
CA ARG A 28 14.98 -5.88 -11.33
C ARG A 28 16.03 -6.16 -12.41
N GLU A 29 16.57 -5.10 -13.01
CA GLU A 29 17.53 -5.22 -14.12
C GLU A 29 18.91 -5.72 -13.67
N GLU A 30 19.38 -5.29 -12.51
CA GLU A 30 20.74 -5.59 -12.06
C GLU A 30 20.81 -6.77 -11.10
N TRP A 31 19.70 -7.46 -10.78
CA TRP A 31 19.75 -8.62 -9.90
C TRP A 31 20.58 -9.76 -10.51
N PRO A 32 21.51 -10.40 -9.76
CA PRO A 32 21.82 -10.24 -8.34
C PRO A 32 22.97 -9.26 -8.02
N ASN A 33 23.52 -8.56 -9.02
CA ASN A 33 24.67 -7.67 -8.89
C ASN A 33 24.31 -6.36 -8.16
N ARG A 34 24.65 -6.32 -6.87
CA ARG A 34 24.40 -5.18 -5.99
C ARG A 34 25.22 -3.92 -6.33
N LEU A 35 26.41 -4.07 -6.94
CA LEU A 35 27.26 -2.93 -7.28
C LEU A 35 26.65 -2.16 -8.46
N ASN A 36 26.27 -2.85 -9.53
CA ASN A 36 25.61 -2.24 -10.67
C ASN A 36 24.28 -1.60 -10.27
N TYR A 37 23.49 -2.29 -9.43
CA TYR A 37 22.28 -1.72 -8.84
C TYR A 37 22.58 -0.39 -8.14
N ARG A 38 23.62 -0.34 -7.30
CA ARG A 38 23.99 0.87 -6.57
C ARG A 38 24.42 1.98 -7.52
N GLN A 39 25.19 1.66 -8.56
CA GLN A 39 25.63 2.62 -9.57
C GLN A 39 24.43 3.27 -10.26
N ARG A 40 23.49 2.49 -10.78
CA ARG A 40 22.28 3.02 -11.44
C ARG A 40 21.41 3.88 -10.54
N MET A 41 21.32 3.53 -9.26
CA MET A 41 20.57 4.32 -8.29
C MET A 41 21.17 5.72 -8.11
N VAL A 42 22.50 5.82 -8.14
CA VAL A 42 23.23 7.10 -8.09
C VAL A 42 23.03 7.89 -9.39
N GLU A 43 23.10 7.23 -10.55
CA GLU A 43 22.85 7.86 -11.85
C GLU A 43 21.42 8.44 -11.95
N TYR A 44 20.41 7.67 -11.53
CA TYR A 44 19.05 8.16 -11.44
C TYR A 44 18.94 9.34 -10.48
N ARG A 45 19.53 9.23 -9.27
CA ARG A 45 19.50 10.34 -8.32
C ARG A 45 20.10 11.62 -8.90
N ALA A 46 21.24 11.53 -9.58
CA ALA A 46 21.87 12.66 -10.25
C ALA A 46 20.95 13.29 -11.32
N ARG A 47 20.23 12.48 -12.12
CA ARG A 47 19.24 12.98 -13.10
C ARG A 47 18.09 13.77 -12.44
N PHE A 48 17.59 13.30 -11.30
CA PHE A 48 16.53 14.01 -10.55
C PHE A 48 17.06 15.30 -9.90
N ASP A 49 18.24 15.25 -9.28
CA ASP A 49 18.82 16.40 -8.61
C ASP A 49 19.16 17.53 -9.60
N ALA A 50 19.61 17.19 -10.82
CA ALA A 50 19.83 18.15 -11.90
C ALA A 50 18.56 18.92 -12.31
N ASN A 51 17.37 18.32 -12.13
CA ASN A 51 16.08 18.90 -12.51
C ASN A 51 15.25 19.37 -11.30
N LYS A 52 15.83 19.40 -10.10
CA LYS A 52 15.11 19.70 -8.84
C LYS A 52 14.59 21.14 -8.76
N ASN A 53 15.34 22.10 -9.32
CA ASN A 53 15.10 23.54 -9.15
C ASN A 53 14.39 24.18 -10.37
N ILE A 54 13.51 23.45 -11.05
CA ILE A 54 12.74 23.98 -12.18
C ILE A 54 11.53 24.75 -11.66
N GLN A 55 11.48 26.06 -11.92
CA GLN A 55 10.37 26.94 -11.50
C GLN A 55 9.15 26.83 -12.43
N ASP A 56 9.36 26.53 -13.72
CA ASP A 56 8.28 26.37 -14.69
C ASP A 56 7.56 25.02 -14.49
N LEU A 57 6.33 25.08 -13.98
CA LEU A 57 5.47 23.93 -13.74
C LEU A 57 5.09 23.18 -15.03
N MET A 58 4.96 23.87 -16.18
CA MET A 58 4.65 23.20 -17.44
C MET A 58 5.83 22.34 -17.90
N LYS A 59 7.04 22.89 -17.80
CA LYS A 59 8.27 22.14 -18.10
C LYS A 59 8.45 20.97 -17.13
N ALA A 60 8.24 21.17 -15.84
CA ALA A 60 8.32 20.11 -14.83
C ALA A 60 7.32 18.97 -15.13
N LYS A 61 6.08 19.31 -15.48
CA LYS A 61 5.05 18.33 -15.86
C LYS A 61 5.42 17.55 -17.12
N ARG A 62 5.95 18.23 -18.15
CA ARG A 62 6.40 17.56 -19.40
C ARG A 62 7.53 16.57 -19.13
N LEU A 63 8.50 16.96 -18.31
CA LEU A 63 9.61 16.07 -17.90
C LEU A 63 9.11 14.86 -17.12
N LEU A 64 8.14 15.06 -16.22
CA LEU A 64 7.53 13.98 -15.47
C LEU A 64 6.82 12.98 -16.39
N ILE A 65 6.02 13.45 -17.34
CA ILE A 65 5.31 12.60 -18.31
C ILE A 65 6.33 11.81 -19.16
N ALA A 66 7.37 12.48 -19.67
CA ALA A 66 8.43 11.81 -20.42
C ALA A 66 9.14 10.72 -19.60
N GLY A 67 9.40 10.97 -18.31
CA GLY A 67 9.98 9.98 -17.40
C GLY A 67 9.04 8.80 -17.10
N GLU A 68 7.73 9.06 -16.94
CA GLU A 68 6.72 7.99 -16.80
C GLU A 68 6.63 7.13 -18.07
N GLU A 69 6.75 7.73 -19.25
CA GLU A 69 6.79 7.00 -20.53
C GLU A 69 8.08 6.17 -20.68
N GLU A 70 9.24 6.71 -20.30
CA GLU A 70 10.53 6.00 -20.27
C GLU A 70 10.42 4.76 -19.36
N LEU A 71 9.90 4.95 -18.13
CA LEU A 71 9.65 3.86 -17.19
C LEU A 71 8.71 2.81 -17.77
N LYS A 72 7.59 3.22 -18.37
CA LYS A 72 6.59 2.31 -18.95
C LYS A 72 7.20 1.45 -20.07
N LYS A 73 8.03 2.05 -20.93
CA LYS A 73 8.75 1.33 -21.98
C LYS A 73 9.75 0.32 -21.39
N ALA A 74 10.52 0.73 -20.39
CA ALA A 74 11.46 -0.17 -19.73
C ALA A 74 10.73 -1.34 -19.05
N MET A 75 9.62 -1.09 -18.35
CA MET A 75 8.82 -2.13 -17.71
C MET A 75 8.20 -3.13 -18.70
N TYR A 76 7.96 -2.76 -19.96
CA TYR A 76 7.41 -3.67 -20.97
C TYR A 76 8.39 -4.76 -21.40
N TRP A 77 9.70 -4.46 -21.42
CA TRP A 77 10.76 -5.41 -21.83
C TRP A 77 11.00 -6.56 -20.86
N HIS A 78 10.24 -6.55 -19.79
CA HIS A 78 10.58 -7.12 -18.52
C HIS A 78 9.42 -8.07 -18.19
N THR A 79 9.63 -9.37 -18.39
CA THR A 79 8.58 -10.40 -18.21
C THR A 79 8.35 -10.78 -16.75
N GLU A 80 9.40 -10.79 -15.92
CA GLU A 80 9.32 -11.25 -14.53
C GLU A 80 9.31 -10.10 -13.51
N ASN A 81 8.17 -9.79 -12.91
CA ASN A 81 8.09 -8.71 -11.93
C ASN A 81 8.77 -9.13 -10.62
N PHE A 82 9.84 -8.44 -10.23
CA PHE A 82 10.39 -8.56 -8.88
C PHE A 82 9.38 -7.93 -7.89
N ASN A 83 8.56 -8.79 -7.28
CA ASN A 83 7.61 -8.42 -6.23
C ASN A 83 8.09 -8.95 -4.89
N PHE A 84 7.84 -8.20 -3.81
CA PHE A 84 8.05 -8.74 -2.48
C PHE A 84 7.05 -9.86 -2.22
N PRO A 85 7.41 -10.89 -1.43
CA PRO A 85 6.55 -12.06 -1.27
C PRO A 85 5.12 -11.70 -0.86
N GLU A 86 4.94 -10.81 0.11
CA GLU A 86 3.63 -10.43 0.64
C GLU A 86 3.00 -9.21 -0.06
N SER A 87 3.74 -8.55 -0.97
CA SER A 87 3.16 -7.44 -1.73
C SER A 87 2.10 -7.92 -2.72
N PRO A 88 1.23 -7.03 -3.20
CA PRO A 88 0.29 -7.38 -4.25
C PRO A 88 1.01 -8.02 -5.46
N SER A 89 0.45 -9.11 -5.98
CA SER A 89 1.03 -9.97 -7.01
C SER A 89 2.36 -10.63 -6.64
N GLY A 90 2.67 -10.75 -5.34
CA GLY A 90 3.80 -11.49 -4.81
C GLY A 90 3.48 -12.97 -4.59
N ILE A 91 4.51 -13.82 -4.49
CA ILE A 91 4.36 -15.28 -4.34
C ILE A 91 3.69 -15.73 -3.01
N ALA A 92 3.63 -14.85 -2.01
CA ALA A 92 3.00 -15.09 -0.72
C ALA A 92 1.80 -14.16 -0.49
N GLU A 93 1.32 -13.45 -1.51
CA GLU A 93 0.11 -12.63 -1.40
C GLU A 93 -1.06 -13.52 -0.96
N GLY A 94 -1.75 -13.12 0.12
CA GLY A 94 -2.91 -13.85 0.63
C GLY A 94 -2.61 -15.26 1.15
N ARG A 95 -1.34 -15.63 1.37
CA ARG A 95 -0.94 -16.95 1.88
C ARG A 95 -1.62 -17.29 3.21
N TYR A 96 -1.77 -16.29 4.08
CA TYR A 96 -2.41 -16.43 5.38
C TYR A 96 -3.67 -15.55 5.43
N PRO A 97 -4.86 -16.10 5.10
CA PRO A 97 -6.09 -15.35 5.25
C PRO A 97 -6.32 -15.06 6.73
N THR A 98 -6.64 -13.81 7.07
CA THR A 98 -7.08 -13.46 8.41
C THR A 98 -8.60 -13.65 8.46
N PRO A 99 -9.12 -14.65 9.21
CA PRO A 99 -10.56 -14.84 9.34
C PRO A 99 -11.19 -13.61 10.00
N ASP A 100 -12.45 -13.34 9.68
CA ASP A 100 -13.16 -12.24 10.32
C ASP A 100 -13.39 -12.54 11.81
N ASP A 101 -13.19 -11.51 12.63
CA ASP A 101 -13.26 -11.64 14.08
C ASP A 101 -14.68 -12.03 14.54
N SER A 102 -15.72 -11.67 13.77
CA SER A 102 -17.11 -12.02 14.07
C SER A 102 -17.37 -13.54 14.08
N ALA A 103 -16.52 -14.35 13.42
CA ALA A 103 -16.65 -15.80 13.41
C ALA A 103 -16.59 -16.41 14.82
N LEU A 104 -15.86 -15.77 15.75
CA LEU A 104 -15.75 -16.20 17.15
C LEU A 104 -17.05 -16.01 17.94
N ASP A 105 -17.95 -15.14 17.47
CA ASP A 105 -19.24 -14.95 18.11
C ASP A 105 -20.21 -16.11 17.81
N ALA A 106 -20.01 -16.81 16.69
CA ALA A 106 -20.79 -17.99 16.29
C ALA A 106 -20.38 -19.29 17.01
N TRP A 107 -19.27 -19.29 17.76
CA TRP A 107 -18.79 -20.49 18.48
C TRP A 107 -19.80 -20.99 19.51
N HIS A 108 -19.82 -22.31 19.71
CA HIS A 108 -20.69 -22.92 20.71
C HIS A 108 -20.24 -22.51 22.13
N PRO A 109 -21.17 -22.30 23.10
CA PRO A 109 -20.79 -21.88 24.45
C PRO A 109 -19.76 -22.79 25.14
N LEU A 110 -19.77 -24.10 24.85
CA LEU A 110 -18.77 -25.03 25.37
C LEU A 110 -17.36 -24.76 24.82
N GLU A 111 -17.23 -24.39 23.56
CA GLU A 111 -15.96 -24.02 22.93
C GLU A 111 -15.45 -22.68 23.48
N LYS A 112 -16.37 -21.74 23.75
CA LYS A 112 -16.04 -20.47 24.40
C LYS A 112 -15.58 -20.66 25.84
N ALA A 113 -16.20 -21.59 26.56
CA ALA A 113 -15.86 -21.91 27.94
C ALA A 113 -14.42 -22.44 28.11
N GLN A 114 -13.81 -22.96 27.04
CA GLN A 114 -12.39 -23.35 27.02
C GLN A 114 -11.44 -22.15 27.15
N TYR A 115 -11.87 -20.95 26.74
CA TYR A 115 -11.05 -19.73 26.73
C TYR A 115 -11.72 -18.58 27.51
N PRO A 116 -11.98 -18.75 28.82
CA PRO A 116 -12.83 -17.85 29.59
C PRO A 116 -12.25 -16.43 29.71
N THR A 117 -10.92 -16.32 29.87
CA THR A 117 -10.22 -15.03 29.99
C THR A 117 -10.26 -14.26 28.67
N TYR A 118 -10.07 -14.95 27.54
CA TYR A 118 -10.14 -14.35 26.21
C TYR A 118 -11.54 -13.78 25.94
N PHE A 119 -12.59 -14.58 26.10
CA PHE A 119 -13.97 -14.13 25.84
C PHE A 119 -14.42 -13.02 26.81
N ALA A 120 -14.00 -13.06 28.09
CA ALA A 120 -14.28 -11.97 29.03
C ALA A 120 -13.63 -10.63 28.59
N THR A 121 -12.41 -10.65 28.07
CA THR A 121 -11.76 -9.44 27.54
C THR A 121 -12.36 -8.97 26.22
N ARG A 122 -12.76 -9.91 25.36
CA ARG A 122 -13.45 -9.65 24.09
C ARG A 122 -14.76 -8.89 24.30
N GLU A 123 -15.60 -9.33 25.24
CA GLU A 123 -16.87 -8.67 25.55
C GLU A 123 -16.69 -7.22 26.05
N LYS A 124 -15.63 -6.96 26.82
CA LYS A 124 -15.25 -5.58 27.21
C LYS A 124 -14.92 -4.72 25.99
N ARG A 125 -14.15 -5.26 25.03
CA ARG A 125 -13.79 -4.55 23.79
C ARG A 125 -14.98 -4.26 22.90
N LYS A 126 -15.92 -5.21 22.78
CA LYS A 126 -17.18 -5.03 22.03
C LYS A 126 -18.00 -3.89 22.60
N LYS A 127 -18.16 -3.84 23.93
CA LYS A 127 -18.84 -2.73 24.62
C LYS A 127 -18.15 -1.38 24.36
N ALA A 128 -16.84 -1.33 24.54
CA ALA A 128 -16.06 -0.11 24.29
C ALA A 128 -16.18 0.37 22.83
N TYR A 129 -16.22 -0.55 21.86
CA TYR A 129 -16.46 -0.21 20.45
C TYR A 129 -17.85 0.39 20.24
N MET A 130 -18.90 -0.20 20.83
CA MET A 130 -20.26 0.33 20.72
C MET A 130 -20.40 1.71 21.35
N GLU A 131 -19.80 1.92 22.53
CA GLU A 131 -19.76 3.24 23.18
C GLU A 131 -19.05 4.29 22.29
N TRP A 132 -17.90 3.93 21.72
CA TRP A 132 -17.18 4.78 20.79
C TRP A 132 -17.99 5.09 19.52
N TYR A 133 -18.67 4.08 18.97
CA TYR A 133 -19.47 4.20 17.75
C TYR A 133 -20.65 5.16 17.97
N LEU A 134 -21.43 4.93 19.04
CA LEU A 134 -22.57 5.78 19.40
C LEU A 134 -22.14 7.21 19.71
N LYS A 135 -20.97 7.40 20.35
CA LYS A 135 -20.41 8.72 20.60
C LYS A 135 -20.01 9.45 19.30
N ARG A 136 -19.50 8.72 18.30
CA ARG A 136 -18.99 9.30 17.06
C ARG A 136 -20.09 9.57 16.02
N TYR A 137 -21.07 8.69 15.92
CA TYR A 137 -22.07 8.69 14.85
C TYR A 137 -23.50 8.88 15.35
N GLY A 138 -23.74 8.88 16.66
CA GLY A 138 -25.08 8.92 17.24
C GLY A 138 -25.77 7.56 17.21
N ILE A 139 -27.02 7.54 17.67
CA ILE A 139 -27.89 6.37 17.54
C ILE A 139 -28.35 6.33 16.08
N PRO A 140 -28.10 5.24 15.33
CA PRO A 140 -28.61 5.14 13.97
C PRO A 140 -30.14 5.19 13.99
N ASP A 141 -30.72 5.90 13.02
CA ASP A 141 -32.18 5.94 12.86
C ASP A 141 -32.72 4.51 12.71
N PRO A 142 -33.91 4.21 13.28
CA PRO A 142 -34.52 2.91 13.11
C PRO A 142 -34.65 2.58 11.62
N PRO A 143 -34.44 1.33 11.20
CA PRO A 143 -34.63 0.94 9.81
C PRO A 143 -36.05 1.34 9.39
N MET A 144 -36.16 2.15 8.34
CA MET A 144 -37.44 2.50 7.74
C MET A 144 -38.13 1.19 7.33
N MET A 145 -39.27 0.89 7.97
CA MET A 145 -40.09 -0.30 7.67
C MET A 145 -40.63 -0.26 6.24
#